data_AF-A0A9N9U3R9-F1
#
_entry.id   AF-A0A9N9U3R9-F1
#
_cell.length_a   1.000
_cell.length_b   1.000
_cell.length_c   1.000
_cell.angle_alpha   90.00
_cell.angle_beta   90.00
_cell.angle_gamma   90.00
#
_symmetry.space_group_name_H-M   'P 1'
#
loop_
_entity.id
_entity.type
_entity.pdbx_description
1 polymer ?
#
loop_
_entity_poly.entity_id
_entity_poly.type
_entity_poly.pdbx_seq_one_letter_code
_entity_poly.pdbx_strand_id
1 'polypeptide(L)'
;MALGDVLLCALALAGSGAALPTKNGPKAAAQLNRREEITAYDDSLAAPTTVAAEVAYLQGGAPVSTDTKTIVVLPTAPRSVSVPSDDADAKILEALGIPGSAAPTSTAPVKADKFGISYAPYRGDHGCKDARDVQNDFDQLKDYAVIRIYGTDCDQVSKTYKAAKNTKTKLMLGVWDINDVENEVSKIIAGVEGGWDKIQAVSVGNEVVNKGEATPQKVIGAVKKARSMLRGAGFKGPVVTVDTFNAVEKHPELCEASDFCAINAHAFFDSTTSAAYAGKWLDDTVQRVKLALSKPMNVVVTETGWPMDGSPNGLAVPSLANQKLAIESIKKAFSKTPGDVVLFSAFNDLWKTKSMDTFNAEQFYGIGGAISKSDRYI
;
A
#
# COMPACT_ATOMS: atom_id res chain seq x y z
N MET A 1 -16.40 39.32 20.45
CA MET A 1 -15.05 39.32 21.06
C MET A 1 -14.42 37.99 20.69
N ALA A 2 -13.71 37.92 19.55
CA ALA A 2 -12.25 38.17 19.39
C ALA A 2 -11.46 36.89 19.77
N LEU A 3 -10.95 36.09 18.81
CA LEU A 3 -9.66 36.24 18.05
C LEU A 3 -8.46 36.30 19.01
N GLY A 4 -7.58 35.30 19.07
CA GLY A 4 -6.48 34.94 18.15
C GLY A 4 -5.41 34.24 19.01
N ASP A 5 -4.34 33.58 18.57
CA ASP A 5 -3.73 33.33 17.27
C ASP A 5 -2.73 32.16 17.41
N VAL A 6 -2.32 31.66 16.24
CA VAL A 6 -1.37 30.60 15.87
C VAL A 6 0.10 30.91 16.21
N LEU A 7 0.93 29.89 16.51
CA LEU A 7 2.31 29.67 15.99
C LEU A 7 2.88 28.31 16.51
N LEU A 8 3.04 27.26 15.70
CA LEU A 8 4.18 26.89 14.83
C LEU A 8 5.57 26.89 15.50
N CYS A 9 6.15 25.70 15.73
CA CYS A 9 7.55 25.43 15.34
C CYS A 9 7.87 23.92 15.36
N ALA A 10 8.73 23.53 14.43
CA ALA A 10 9.07 22.17 14.05
C ALA A 10 9.96 21.47 15.09
N LEU A 11 9.85 20.14 15.18
CA LEU A 11 10.90 19.31 15.75
C LEU A 11 11.10 18.06 14.90
N ALA A 12 12.36 17.91 14.51
CA ALA A 12 12.90 16.84 13.70
C ALA A 12 12.82 15.49 14.42
N LEU A 13 12.69 14.46 13.60
CA LEU A 13 12.62 13.05 13.96
C LEU A 13 13.88 12.55 14.68
N ALA A 14 13.67 11.83 15.79
CA ALA A 14 14.40 10.60 16.10
C ALA A 14 13.59 9.70 17.06
N GLY A 15 13.12 8.57 16.52
CA GLY A 15 13.14 7.23 17.14
C GLY A 15 12.56 7.00 18.55
N SER A 16 11.30 6.55 18.57
CA SER A 16 10.58 5.69 19.51
C SER A 16 11.34 4.98 20.65
N GLY A 17 10.76 5.07 21.85
CA GLY A 17 11.02 4.18 22.98
C GLY A 17 9.96 4.33 24.08
N ALA A 18 8.73 3.90 23.82
CA ALA A 18 7.69 3.85 24.85
C ALA A 18 7.95 2.69 25.82
N ALA A 19 8.38 2.99 27.04
CA ALA A 19 8.26 2.08 28.17
C ALA A 19 6.96 2.42 28.94
N LEU A 20 6.01 1.49 28.95
CA LEU A 20 4.81 1.55 29.79
C LEU A 20 5.18 1.34 31.27
N PRO A 21 4.62 2.12 32.22
CA PRO A 21 4.49 1.67 33.60
C PRO A 21 3.04 1.26 33.91
N THR A 22 2.95 0.15 34.63
CA THR A 22 1.74 -0.47 35.18
C THR A 22 1.07 0.41 36.25
N LYS A 23 -0.25 0.25 36.40
CA LYS A 23 -1.08 0.86 37.45
C LYS A 23 -0.60 0.47 38.86
N ASN A 24 -0.34 1.46 39.72
CA ASN A 24 -0.77 1.56 41.12
C ASN A 24 -0.32 2.93 41.70
N GLY A 25 -1.26 3.73 42.23
CA GLY A 25 -0.92 4.88 43.11
C GLY A 25 -0.84 4.46 44.58
N PRO A 26 -0.68 5.36 45.58
CA PRO A 26 -0.40 6.80 45.49
C PRO A 26 0.80 7.29 46.38
N LYS A 27 1.23 8.54 46.15
CA LYS A 27 2.06 9.43 47.02
C LYS A 27 3.54 9.04 47.28
N ALA A 28 4.45 9.84 46.72
CA ALA A 28 5.34 10.73 47.49
C ALA A 28 6.22 11.55 46.53
N ALA A 29 6.17 12.87 46.67
CA ALA A 29 7.11 13.77 46.01
C ALA A 29 8.51 13.54 46.61
N ALA A 30 9.42 12.96 45.82
CA ALA A 30 10.84 12.93 46.11
C ALA A 30 11.58 13.43 44.86
N GLN A 31 12.33 14.52 45.02
CA GLN A 31 13.21 15.08 44.01
C GLN A 31 14.16 13.99 43.47
N LEU A 32 13.95 13.56 42.23
CA LEU A 32 14.90 12.74 41.50
C LEU A 32 15.93 13.66 40.84
N ASN A 33 16.96 14.04 41.59
CA ASN A 33 18.19 14.64 41.06
C ASN A 33 19.11 13.52 40.53
N ARG A 34 18.63 12.74 39.55
CA ARG A 34 19.46 11.75 38.84
C ARG A 34 19.70 12.26 37.43
N ARG A 35 20.94 12.72 37.14
CA ARG A 35 21.40 12.87 35.76
C ARG A 35 21.60 11.46 35.21
N GLU A 36 20.61 10.95 34.50
CA GLU A 36 20.76 9.68 33.77
C GLU A 36 21.51 9.98 32.47
N GLU A 37 22.64 9.30 32.26
CA GLU A 37 23.39 9.37 31.02
C GLU A 37 22.69 8.51 29.97
N ILE A 38 21.99 9.15 29.03
CA ILE A 38 21.32 8.47 27.92
C ILE A 38 22.33 8.34 26.79
N THR A 39 22.71 7.10 26.45
CA THR A 39 23.59 6.78 25.31
C THR A 39 22.73 6.29 24.15
N ALA A 40 22.74 7.02 23.02
CA ALA A 40 22.13 6.60 21.77
C ALA A 40 23.20 6.03 20.82
N TYR A 41 22.85 4.98 20.08
CA TYR A 41 23.72 4.32 19.10
C TYR A 41 23.18 4.56 17.68
N ASP A 42 24.06 4.89 16.73
CA ASP A 42 23.73 5.08 15.31
C ASP A 42 24.74 4.31 14.46
N ASP A 43 24.29 3.18 13.91
CA ASP A 43 25.10 2.26 13.14
C ASP A 43 25.15 2.63 11.63
N SER A 44 24.59 3.78 11.25
CA SER A 44 24.57 4.25 9.86
C SER A 44 25.78 5.11 9.46
N LEU A 45 26.62 5.51 10.42
CA LEU A 45 27.77 6.39 10.19
C LEU A 45 28.96 5.63 9.61
N ALA A 46 29.23 5.85 8.31
CA ALA A 46 30.36 5.24 7.59
C ALA A 46 31.64 6.10 7.58
N ALA A 47 31.62 7.31 8.16
CA ALA A 47 32.76 8.23 8.22
C ALA A 47 32.74 9.08 9.51
N PRO A 48 33.89 9.62 9.97
CA PRO A 48 33.95 10.49 11.13
C PRO A 48 33.00 11.69 11.01
N THR A 49 32.16 11.92 12.02
CA THR A 49 31.10 12.93 12.00
C THR A 49 31.10 13.72 13.32
N THR A 50 30.96 15.04 13.23
CA THR A 50 30.81 15.92 14.40
C THR A 50 29.33 16.16 14.67
N VAL A 51 28.86 15.84 15.88
CA VAL A 51 27.47 16.06 16.29
C VAL A 51 27.42 17.32 17.13
N ALA A 52 26.63 18.31 16.69
CA ALA A 52 26.47 19.58 17.38
C ALA A 52 25.71 19.41 18.71
N ALA A 53 26.01 20.27 19.68
CA ALA A 53 25.26 20.36 20.93
C ALA A 53 23.79 20.76 20.67
N GLU A 54 22.86 20.04 21.29
CA GLU A 54 21.43 20.35 21.24
C GLU A 54 20.97 20.97 22.56
N VAL A 55 20.08 21.97 22.46
CA VAL A 55 19.54 22.70 23.59
C VAL A 55 18.08 22.32 23.77
N ALA A 56 17.75 21.71 24.90
CA ALA A 56 16.39 21.36 25.28
C ALA A 56 15.81 22.41 26.26
N TYR A 57 14.55 22.78 26.04
CA TYR A 57 13.80 23.69 26.90
C TYR A 57 12.71 22.92 27.64
N LEU A 58 12.77 22.88 28.97
CA LEU A 58 11.69 22.37 29.82
C LEU A 58 10.70 23.50 30.12
N GLN A 59 9.40 23.23 30.04
CA GLN A 59 8.36 24.25 30.23
C GLN A 59 8.46 24.87 31.64
N GLY A 60 8.82 26.15 31.71
CA GLY A 60 9.01 26.90 32.96
C GLY A 60 10.40 26.79 33.61
N GLY A 61 11.39 26.18 32.95
CA GLY A 61 12.77 26.04 33.44
C GLY A 61 13.82 26.76 32.58
N ALA A 62 15.05 26.84 33.09
CA ALA A 62 16.21 27.31 32.33
C ALA A 62 16.64 26.26 31.26
N PRO A 63 17.15 26.68 30.10
CA PRO A 63 17.60 25.75 29.06
C PRO A 63 18.73 24.84 29.54
N VAL A 64 18.71 23.59 29.08
CA VAL A 64 19.77 22.60 29.34
C VAL A 64 20.35 22.17 27.99
N SER A 65 21.67 22.30 27.83
CA SER A 65 22.38 21.94 26.59
C SER A 65 23.18 20.65 26.78
N THR A 66 23.30 19.86 25.72
CA THR A 66 24.28 18.77 25.62
C THR A 66 25.65 19.30 25.18
N ASP A 67 26.70 18.49 25.32
CA ASP A 67 28.05 18.81 24.86
C ASP A 67 28.29 18.29 23.43
N THR A 68 29.00 19.05 22.60
CA THR A 68 29.42 18.62 21.25
C THR A 68 30.46 17.50 21.35
N LYS A 69 30.25 16.38 20.64
CA LYS A 69 31.21 15.26 20.56
C LYS A 69 31.57 14.95 19.11
N THR A 70 32.85 14.63 18.89
CA THR A 70 33.36 14.14 17.59
C THR A 70 33.51 12.63 17.66
N ILE A 71 32.86 11.91 16.74
CA ILE A 71 32.92 10.44 16.66
C ILE A 71 33.86 10.05 15.52
N VAL A 72 34.88 9.24 15.83
CA VAL A 72 35.84 8.72 14.85
C VAL A 72 35.56 7.23 14.66
N VAL A 73 35.16 6.83 13.45
CA VAL A 73 34.92 5.43 13.08
C VAL A 73 36.20 4.85 12.47
N LEU A 74 36.73 3.76 13.06
CA LEU A 74 37.89 3.02 12.53
C LEU A 74 37.43 1.93 11.54
N PRO A 75 38.09 1.77 10.38
CA PRO A 75 37.68 0.77 9.39
C PRO A 75 37.99 -0.66 9.86
N THR A 76 36.98 -1.53 9.88
CA THR A 76 37.11 -2.97 10.10
C THR A 76 37.33 -3.70 8.77
N ALA A 77 38.44 -4.44 8.65
CA ALA A 77 38.74 -5.28 7.50
C ALA A 77 37.83 -6.53 7.45
N PRO A 78 37.46 -7.05 6.27
CA PRO A 78 36.54 -8.17 6.15
C PRO A 78 37.21 -9.52 6.47
N ARG A 79 36.53 -10.36 7.27
CA ARG A 79 36.83 -11.79 7.44
C ARG A 79 35.93 -12.61 6.51
N SER A 80 36.56 -13.47 5.71
CA SER A 80 35.90 -14.49 4.89
C SER A 80 35.46 -15.68 5.74
N VAL A 81 34.20 -16.11 5.62
CA VAL A 81 33.71 -17.39 6.15
C VAL A 81 33.04 -18.16 5.00
N SER A 82 33.49 -19.39 4.79
CA SER A 82 32.96 -20.34 3.81
C SER A 82 31.73 -21.08 4.36
N VAL A 83 30.70 -21.25 3.53
CA VAL A 83 29.46 -21.98 3.84
C VAL A 83 29.48 -23.36 3.15
N PRO A 84 29.13 -24.49 3.82
CA PRO A 84 28.92 -25.79 3.15
C PRO A 84 27.53 -25.91 2.52
N SER A 85 27.42 -26.72 1.46
CA SER A 85 26.27 -26.81 0.55
C SER A 85 25.04 -27.61 1.03
N ASP A 86 23.89 -27.21 0.52
CA ASP A 86 22.52 -27.73 0.67
C ASP A 86 22.27 -29.11 0.02
N ASP A 87 22.65 -30.22 0.66
CA ASP A 87 22.24 -31.57 0.16
C ASP A 87 21.77 -32.55 1.26
N ALA A 88 21.63 -32.10 2.50
CA ALA A 88 21.28 -32.98 3.63
C ALA A 88 19.78 -33.03 3.95
N ASP A 89 19.01 -32.00 3.62
CA ASP A 89 17.62 -31.86 4.12
C ASP A 89 16.57 -32.57 3.25
N ALA A 90 16.90 -32.93 2.01
CA ALA A 90 15.99 -33.61 1.11
C ALA A 90 15.78 -35.10 1.44
N LYS A 91 16.67 -35.73 2.21
CA LYS A 91 16.61 -37.19 2.49
C LYS A 91 15.84 -37.58 3.75
N ILE A 92 15.40 -36.62 4.57
CA ILE A 92 14.69 -36.92 5.83
C ILE A 92 13.16 -37.00 5.62
N LEU A 93 12.62 -36.36 4.58
CA LEU A 93 11.17 -36.27 4.36
C LEU A 93 10.56 -37.49 3.64
N GLU A 94 11.36 -38.31 2.95
CA GLU A 94 10.89 -39.50 2.24
C GLU A 94 10.67 -40.72 3.17
N ALA A 95 11.19 -40.65 4.40
CA ALA A 95 11.14 -41.75 5.38
C ALA A 95 9.84 -41.83 6.21
N LEU A 96 8.90 -40.88 6.07
CA LEU A 96 7.73 -40.76 6.98
C LEU A 96 6.36 -41.07 6.36
N GLY A 97 6.27 -41.43 5.07
CA GLY A 97 5.07 -42.09 4.50
C GLY A 97 3.72 -41.37 4.69
N ILE A 98 3.69 -40.05 4.84
CA ILE A 98 2.45 -39.27 4.99
C ILE A 98 1.91 -38.95 3.58
N PRO A 99 0.69 -39.38 3.22
CA PRO A 99 0.10 -38.99 1.93
C PRO A 99 -0.22 -37.49 1.95
N GLY A 100 0.53 -36.73 1.15
CA GLY A 100 0.35 -35.29 0.99
C GLY A 100 -0.98 -34.97 0.32
N SER A 101 -1.88 -34.33 1.06
CA SER A 101 -2.99 -33.56 0.48
C SER A 101 -2.40 -32.50 -0.44
N ALA A 102 -2.73 -32.58 -1.74
CA ALA A 102 -2.21 -31.67 -2.74
C ALA A 102 -2.56 -30.22 -2.38
N ALA A 103 -1.55 -29.45 -1.98
CA ALA A 103 -1.67 -28.01 -1.86
C ALA A 103 -1.97 -27.42 -3.26
N PRO A 104 -2.87 -26.43 -3.38
CA PRO A 104 -3.11 -25.78 -4.66
C PRO A 104 -1.80 -25.13 -5.12
N THR A 105 -1.40 -25.47 -6.32
CA THR A 105 -0.22 -24.90 -6.99
C THR A 105 -0.46 -23.40 -7.10
N SER A 106 0.33 -22.62 -6.35
CA SER A 106 0.39 -21.16 -6.47
C SER A 106 0.71 -20.82 -7.92
N THR A 107 -0.31 -20.39 -8.67
CA THR A 107 -0.09 -19.78 -9.97
C THR A 107 0.37 -18.36 -9.67
N ALA A 108 1.69 -18.18 -9.60
CA ALA A 108 2.28 -16.86 -9.49
C ALA A 108 1.67 -15.95 -10.58
N PRO A 109 1.27 -14.71 -10.26
CA PRO A 109 0.80 -13.78 -11.27
C PRO A 109 1.88 -13.64 -12.35
N VAL A 110 1.45 -13.52 -13.60
CA VAL A 110 2.32 -13.29 -14.75
C VAL A 110 3.24 -12.13 -14.41
N LYS A 111 4.57 -12.36 -14.44
CA LYS A 111 5.56 -11.28 -14.31
C LYS A 111 5.31 -10.27 -15.42
N ALA A 112 4.56 -9.22 -15.09
CA ALA A 112 4.39 -8.09 -15.98
C ALA A 112 5.65 -7.23 -15.91
N ASP A 113 6.12 -6.79 -17.08
CA ASP A 113 7.25 -5.89 -17.28
C ASP A 113 6.86 -4.41 -17.11
N LYS A 114 5.58 -4.14 -16.91
CA LYS A 114 5.02 -2.80 -16.68
C LYS A 114 4.19 -2.74 -15.39
N PHE A 115 4.11 -1.55 -14.82
CA PHE A 115 3.26 -1.24 -13.67
C PHE A 115 1.78 -1.39 -14.02
N GLY A 116 0.94 -1.59 -13.00
CA GLY A 116 -0.50 -1.42 -13.10
C GLY A 116 -0.93 0.02 -12.80
N ILE A 117 -2.20 0.31 -13.06
CA ILE A 117 -2.85 1.60 -12.74
C ILE A 117 -4.29 1.34 -12.25
N SER A 118 -4.75 2.06 -11.23
CA SER A 118 -6.15 2.06 -10.84
C SER A 118 -6.96 3.03 -11.70
N TYR A 119 -8.22 2.66 -11.97
CA TYR A 119 -9.12 3.44 -12.82
C TYR A 119 -10.56 3.32 -12.30
N ALA A 120 -11.20 4.46 -12.08
CA ALA A 120 -12.62 4.54 -11.77
C ALA A 120 -13.38 5.10 -13.01
N PRO A 121 -14.29 4.33 -13.62
CA PRO A 121 -15.02 4.74 -14.82
C PRO A 121 -16.22 5.65 -14.53
N TYR A 122 -16.05 6.59 -13.61
CA TYR A 122 -17.00 7.67 -13.35
C TYR A 122 -16.50 8.96 -13.97
N ARG A 123 -17.46 9.84 -14.30
CA ARG A 123 -17.19 11.23 -14.65
C ARG A 123 -17.01 12.07 -13.38
N GLY A 124 -16.55 13.30 -13.55
CA GLY A 124 -16.38 14.26 -12.46
C GLY A 124 -17.67 14.60 -11.69
N ASP A 125 -18.84 14.44 -12.33
CA ASP A 125 -20.16 14.60 -11.70
C ASP A 125 -20.70 13.31 -11.06
N HIS A 126 -19.84 12.29 -10.90
CA HIS A 126 -20.17 10.93 -10.47
C HIS A 126 -21.09 10.15 -11.42
N GLY A 127 -21.35 10.66 -12.63
CA GLY A 127 -22.10 9.95 -13.66
C GLY A 127 -21.31 8.78 -14.24
N CYS A 128 -21.99 7.73 -14.70
CA CYS A 128 -21.36 6.62 -15.40
C CYS A 128 -20.71 7.07 -16.72
N LYS A 129 -19.46 6.70 -16.98
CA LYS A 129 -18.86 6.86 -18.32
C LYS A 129 -19.53 5.94 -19.35
N ASP A 130 -19.69 6.44 -20.57
CA ASP A 130 -20.14 5.61 -21.70
C ASP A 130 -18.98 4.75 -22.27
N ALA A 131 -19.28 3.87 -23.23
CA ALA A 131 -18.26 2.99 -23.81
C ALA A 131 -17.17 3.76 -24.59
N ARG A 132 -17.51 4.90 -25.18
CA ARG A 132 -16.56 5.74 -25.91
C ARG A 132 -15.63 6.47 -24.95
N ASP A 133 -16.14 6.97 -23.83
CA ASP A 133 -15.34 7.59 -22.77
C ASP A 133 -14.35 6.59 -22.19
N VAL A 134 -14.81 5.39 -21.84
CA VAL A 134 -13.93 4.31 -21.35
C VAL A 134 -12.87 3.93 -22.38
N GLN A 135 -13.22 3.84 -23.66
CA GLN A 135 -12.25 3.54 -24.73
C GLN A 135 -11.21 4.66 -24.89
N ASN A 136 -11.63 5.93 -24.85
CA ASN A 136 -10.74 7.09 -24.90
C ASN A 136 -9.75 7.13 -23.73
N ASP A 137 -10.18 6.70 -22.55
CA ASP A 137 -9.33 6.59 -21.37
C ASP A 137 -8.36 5.42 -21.52
N PHE A 138 -8.82 4.24 -21.93
CA PHE A 138 -7.96 3.09 -22.20
C PHE A 138 -6.91 3.37 -23.28
N ASP A 139 -7.20 4.25 -24.23
CA ASP A 139 -6.23 4.66 -25.24
C ASP A 139 -5.01 5.40 -24.65
N GLN A 140 -5.17 6.02 -23.48
CA GLN A 140 -4.10 6.71 -22.75
C GLN A 140 -3.37 5.79 -21.76
N LEU A 141 -3.94 4.60 -21.47
CA LEU A 141 -3.44 3.67 -20.45
C LEU A 141 -2.71 2.44 -21.03
N LYS A 142 -2.35 2.47 -22.33
CA LYS A 142 -1.71 1.35 -23.04
C LYS A 142 -0.34 0.95 -22.49
N ASP A 143 0.30 1.84 -21.73
CA ASP A 143 1.60 1.59 -21.10
C ASP A 143 1.50 0.94 -19.72
N TYR A 144 0.31 0.56 -19.28
CA TYR A 144 0.12 -0.22 -18.06
C TYR A 144 -0.20 -1.68 -18.39
N ALA A 145 0.36 -2.60 -17.61
CA ALA A 145 0.12 -4.02 -17.76
C ALA A 145 -1.30 -4.40 -17.30
N VAL A 146 -1.77 -3.77 -16.23
CA VAL A 146 -3.05 -4.05 -15.59
C VAL A 146 -3.78 -2.75 -15.30
N ILE A 147 -5.07 -2.71 -15.61
CA ILE A 147 -5.98 -1.69 -15.11
C ILE A 147 -6.84 -2.32 -14.02
N ARG A 148 -6.79 -1.76 -12.80
CA ARG A 148 -7.63 -2.18 -11.69
C ARG A 148 -8.89 -1.33 -11.65
N ILE A 149 -10.04 -1.99 -11.60
CA ILE A 149 -11.35 -1.37 -11.35
C ILE A 149 -11.96 -1.93 -10.07
N TYR A 150 -12.89 -1.19 -9.46
CA TYR A 150 -13.29 -1.40 -8.07
C TYR A 150 -14.59 -2.16 -7.87
N GLY A 151 -15.52 -2.04 -8.81
CA GLY A 151 -16.86 -2.57 -8.67
C GLY A 151 -17.45 -3.02 -10.00
N THR A 152 -18.76 -3.24 -9.99
CA THR A 152 -19.51 -3.84 -11.10
C THR A 152 -20.70 -3.00 -11.59
N ASP A 153 -20.96 -1.86 -10.96
CA ASP A 153 -21.97 -0.89 -11.36
C ASP A 153 -21.59 -0.15 -12.66
N CYS A 154 -22.50 0.67 -13.18
CA CYS A 154 -22.31 1.41 -14.43
C CYS A 154 -21.93 0.54 -15.65
N ASP A 155 -22.23 -0.77 -15.65
CA ASP A 155 -21.77 -1.76 -16.63
C ASP A 155 -20.24 -1.73 -16.84
N GLN A 156 -19.49 -1.33 -15.82
CA GLN A 156 -18.08 -1.02 -15.96
C GLN A 156 -17.26 -2.24 -16.38
N VAL A 157 -17.65 -3.44 -15.94
CA VAL A 157 -16.97 -4.69 -16.35
C VAL A 157 -17.07 -4.89 -17.86
N SER A 158 -18.27 -4.79 -18.45
CA SER A 158 -18.43 -5.01 -19.89
C SER A 158 -17.69 -3.95 -20.72
N LYS A 159 -17.80 -2.68 -20.33
CA LYS A 159 -17.14 -1.56 -21.02
C LYS A 159 -15.61 -1.69 -20.98
N THR A 160 -15.05 -1.96 -19.81
CA THR A 160 -13.60 -2.08 -19.64
C THR A 160 -13.06 -3.36 -20.24
N TYR A 161 -13.80 -4.48 -20.20
CA TYR A 161 -13.42 -5.72 -20.87
C TYR A 161 -13.35 -5.54 -22.39
N LYS A 162 -14.33 -4.86 -22.99
CA LYS A 162 -14.31 -4.50 -24.42
C LYS A 162 -13.15 -3.56 -24.76
N ALA A 163 -12.89 -2.55 -23.93
CA ALA A 163 -11.76 -1.65 -24.13
C ALA A 163 -10.40 -2.37 -24.01
N ALA A 164 -10.25 -3.29 -23.06
CA ALA A 164 -9.05 -4.11 -22.88
C ALA A 164 -8.79 -5.07 -24.06
N LYS A 165 -9.82 -5.47 -24.82
CA LYS A 165 -9.62 -6.24 -26.06
C LYS A 165 -8.86 -5.46 -27.12
N ASN A 166 -9.00 -4.13 -27.13
CA ASN A 166 -8.33 -3.23 -28.07
C ASN A 166 -6.90 -2.84 -27.62
N THR A 167 -6.46 -3.30 -26.45
CA THR A 167 -5.12 -3.05 -25.91
C THR A 167 -4.44 -4.35 -25.47
N LYS A 168 -3.18 -4.26 -25.04
CA LYS A 168 -2.44 -5.38 -24.42
C LYS A 168 -2.68 -5.49 -22.91
N THR A 169 -3.47 -4.58 -22.35
CA THR A 169 -3.71 -4.46 -20.91
C THR A 169 -4.64 -5.57 -20.41
N LYS A 170 -4.36 -6.07 -19.21
CA LYS A 170 -5.25 -6.96 -18.45
C LYS A 170 -6.07 -6.17 -17.45
N LEU A 171 -7.07 -6.80 -16.84
CA LEU A 171 -7.96 -6.22 -15.85
C LEU A 171 -7.81 -6.93 -14.52
N MET A 172 -7.79 -6.14 -13.45
CA MET A 172 -8.11 -6.61 -12.10
C MET A 172 -9.51 -6.10 -11.78
N LEU A 173 -10.49 -7.01 -11.73
CA LEU A 173 -11.90 -6.66 -11.51
C LEU A 173 -12.21 -6.66 -10.00
N GLY A 174 -13.06 -5.75 -9.54
CA GLY A 174 -13.45 -5.67 -8.14
C GLY A 174 -14.90 -6.09 -7.91
N VAL A 175 -15.12 -6.85 -6.85
CA VAL A 175 -16.40 -6.96 -6.15
C VAL A 175 -16.34 -5.97 -5.00
N TRP A 176 -17.19 -4.94 -5.03
CA TRP A 176 -17.14 -3.84 -4.07
C TRP A 176 -17.82 -4.22 -2.75
N ASP A 177 -19.09 -4.63 -2.82
CA ASP A 177 -19.88 -5.02 -1.65
C ASP A 177 -19.77 -6.52 -1.36
N ILE A 178 -19.07 -6.84 -0.28
CA ILE A 178 -18.90 -8.22 0.19
C ILE A 178 -20.22 -8.87 0.66
N ASN A 179 -21.27 -8.07 0.91
CA ASN A 179 -22.60 -8.57 1.25
C ASN A 179 -23.41 -8.97 0.02
N ASP A 180 -23.11 -8.40 -1.16
CA ASP A 180 -23.79 -8.66 -2.43
C ASP A 180 -22.89 -9.43 -3.42
N VAL A 181 -21.97 -10.24 -2.88
CA VAL A 181 -20.94 -10.96 -3.64
C VAL A 181 -21.51 -11.82 -4.77
N GLU A 182 -22.68 -12.42 -4.62
CA GLU A 182 -23.29 -13.24 -5.67
C GLU A 182 -23.71 -12.43 -6.88
N ASN A 183 -24.36 -11.29 -6.65
CA ASN A 183 -24.82 -10.41 -7.70
C ASN A 183 -23.63 -9.77 -8.43
N GLU A 184 -22.65 -9.26 -7.69
CA GLU A 184 -21.46 -8.65 -8.27
C GLU A 184 -20.63 -9.67 -9.07
N VAL A 185 -20.43 -10.88 -8.55
CA VAL A 185 -19.75 -11.94 -9.32
C VAL A 185 -20.55 -12.34 -10.55
N SER A 186 -21.89 -12.36 -10.48
CA SER A 186 -22.74 -12.64 -11.64
C SER A 186 -22.60 -11.55 -12.71
N LYS A 187 -22.52 -10.27 -12.32
CA LYS A 187 -22.23 -9.15 -13.23
C LYS A 187 -20.84 -9.26 -13.85
N ILE A 188 -19.83 -9.72 -13.10
CA ILE A 188 -18.51 -10.00 -13.65
C ILE A 188 -18.59 -11.08 -14.74
N ILE A 189 -19.20 -12.23 -14.41
CA ILE A 189 -19.34 -13.35 -15.34
C ILE A 189 -20.08 -12.94 -16.62
N ALA A 190 -21.17 -12.17 -16.48
CA ALA A 190 -21.90 -11.64 -17.63
C ALA A 190 -21.07 -10.63 -18.44
N GLY A 191 -20.39 -9.70 -17.76
CA GLY A 191 -19.64 -8.61 -18.38
C GLY A 191 -18.43 -9.08 -19.20
N VAL A 192 -17.84 -10.22 -18.84
CA VAL A 192 -16.71 -10.81 -19.59
C VAL A 192 -17.15 -11.67 -20.78
N GLU A 193 -18.45 -11.87 -21.00
CA GLU A 193 -19.00 -12.56 -22.17
C GLU A 193 -18.37 -13.96 -22.41
N GLY A 194 -18.07 -14.68 -21.34
CA GLY A 194 -17.41 -16.00 -21.36
C GLY A 194 -15.90 -15.98 -21.62
N GLY A 195 -15.29 -14.82 -21.83
CA GLY A 195 -13.86 -14.65 -22.09
C GLY A 195 -13.07 -14.22 -20.86
N TRP A 196 -12.15 -15.06 -20.39
CA TRP A 196 -11.28 -14.75 -19.25
C TRP A 196 -9.89 -14.24 -19.65
N ASP A 197 -9.62 -14.14 -20.95
CA ASP A 197 -8.29 -13.85 -21.50
C ASP A 197 -7.74 -12.50 -21.04
N LYS A 198 -8.59 -11.50 -20.80
CA LYS A 198 -8.17 -10.18 -20.31
C LYS A 198 -8.16 -10.06 -18.79
N ILE A 199 -8.61 -11.06 -18.04
CA ILE A 199 -8.75 -10.94 -16.58
C ILE A 199 -7.50 -11.49 -15.91
N GLN A 200 -6.76 -10.63 -15.22
CA GLN A 200 -5.59 -11.01 -14.44
C GLN A 200 -5.98 -11.48 -13.04
N ALA A 201 -6.92 -10.80 -12.38
CA ALA A 201 -7.35 -11.15 -11.03
C ALA A 201 -8.76 -10.61 -10.76
N VAL A 202 -9.39 -11.14 -9.72
CA VAL A 202 -10.60 -10.56 -9.12
C VAL A 202 -10.33 -10.25 -7.65
N SER A 203 -10.53 -9.01 -7.23
CA SER A 203 -10.52 -8.61 -5.82
C SER A 203 -11.92 -8.62 -5.23
N VAL A 204 -12.06 -9.03 -3.97
CA VAL A 204 -13.31 -9.06 -3.21
C VAL A 204 -13.18 -8.18 -1.98
N GLY A 205 -13.91 -7.08 -1.96
CA GLY A 205 -13.79 -6.02 -0.97
C GLY A 205 -12.61 -5.08 -1.22
N ASN A 206 -12.68 -3.90 -0.61
CA ASN A 206 -11.61 -2.91 -0.60
C ASN A 206 -11.58 -2.16 0.75
N GLU A 207 -10.60 -2.50 1.59
CA GLU A 207 -10.34 -1.87 2.90
C GLU A 207 -11.48 -1.99 3.92
N VAL A 208 -12.34 -2.99 3.77
CA VAL A 208 -13.53 -3.16 4.62
C VAL A 208 -13.17 -3.53 6.07
N VAL A 209 -12.01 -4.15 6.31
CA VAL A 209 -11.52 -4.43 7.67
C VAL A 209 -10.90 -3.18 8.27
N ASN A 210 -10.07 -2.46 7.52
CA ASN A 210 -9.50 -1.18 7.98
C ASN A 210 -10.59 -0.17 8.39
N LYS A 211 -11.69 -0.10 7.63
CA LYS A 211 -12.84 0.77 7.92
C LYS A 211 -13.72 0.26 9.07
N GLY A 212 -13.48 -0.95 9.58
CA GLY A 212 -14.31 -1.57 10.63
C GLY A 212 -15.70 -2.01 10.15
N GLU A 213 -15.92 -2.10 8.83
CA GLU A 213 -17.22 -2.48 8.23
C GLU A 213 -17.46 -3.99 8.27
N ALA A 214 -16.40 -4.79 8.32
CA ALA A 214 -16.48 -6.24 8.38
C ALA A 214 -15.33 -6.86 9.19
N THR A 215 -15.59 -8.04 9.75
CA THR A 215 -14.55 -8.87 10.37
C THR A 215 -13.73 -9.58 9.28
N PRO A 216 -12.46 -9.94 9.56
CA PRO A 216 -11.65 -10.72 8.63
C PRO A 216 -12.34 -12.02 8.17
N GLN A 217 -13.03 -12.71 9.08
CA GLN A 217 -13.71 -13.97 8.78
C GLN A 217 -14.87 -13.78 7.79
N LYS A 218 -15.59 -12.65 7.87
CA LYS A 218 -16.65 -12.30 6.91
C LYS A 218 -16.08 -12.08 5.52
N VAL A 219 -14.96 -11.35 5.42
CA VAL A 219 -14.24 -11.12 4.15
C VAL A 219 -13.74 -12.43 3.56
N ILE A 220 -13.11 -13.28 4.35
CA ILE A 220 -12.64 -14.61 3.93
C ILE A 220 -13.80 -15.47 3.40
N GLY A 221 -14.97 -15.40 4.05
CA GLY A 221 -16.19 -16.05 3.57
C GLY A 221 -16.61 -15.56 2.17
N ALA A 222 -16.62 -14.25 1.96
CA ALA A 222 -16.92 -13.63 0.67
C ALA A 222 -15.91 -14.03 -0.42
N VAL A 223 -14.61 -14.02 -0.12
CA VAL A 223 -13.54 -14.48 -1.04
C VAL A 223 -13.77 -15.93 -1.48
N LYS A 224 -14.05 -16.83 -0.52
CA LYS A 224 -14.33 -18.25 -0.83
C LYS A 224 -15.56 -18.41 -1.72
N LYS A 225 -16.63 -17.66 -1.44
CA LYS A 225 -17.87 -17.67 -2.22
C LYS A 225 -17.65 -17.19 -3.65
N ALA A 226 -17.02 -16.02 -3.81
CA ALA A 226 -16.67 -15.46 -5.11
C ALA A 226 -15.78 -16.41 -5.91
N ARG A 227 -14.73 -16.97 -5.27
CA ARG A 227 -13.83 -17.94 -5.91
C ARG A 227 -14.59 -19.15 -6.43
N SER A 228 -15.49 -19.74 -5.63
CA SER A 228 -16.29 -20.89 -6.07
C SER A 228 -17.11 -20.59 -7.33
N MET A 229 -17.84 -19.47 -7.33
CA MET A 229 -18.67 -19.04 -8.46
C MET A 229 -17.83 -18.78 -9.73
N LEU A 230 -16.73 -18.03 -9.59
CA LEU A 230 -15.83 -17.71 -10.69
C LEU A 230 -15.21 -18.98 -11.30
N ARG A 231 -14.82 -19.95 -10.45
CA ARG A 231 -14.27 -21.23 -10.91
C ARG A 231 -15.31 -22.06 -11.65
N GLY A 232 -16.57 -22.03 -11.21
CA GLY A 232 -17.71 -22.64 -11.90
C GLY A 232 -17.99 -22.02 -13.27
N ALA A 233 -17.73 -20.72 -13.43
CA ALA A 233 -17.82 -19.99 -14.70
C ALA A 233 -16.56 -20.10 -15.58
N GLY A 234 -15.57 -20.92 -15.19
CA GLY A 234 -14.36 -21.18 -15.98
C GLY A 234 -13.17 -20.26 -15.71
N PHE A 235 -13.30 -19.24 -14.84
CA PHE A 235 -12.16 -18.40 -14.47
C PHE A 235 -11.15 -19.19 -13.63
N LYS A 236 -9.89 -19.26 -14.07
CA LYS A 236 -8.81 -19.95 -13.35
C LYS A 236 -7.80 -19.00 -12.70
N GLY A 237 -7.93 -17.69 -12.89
CA GLY A 237 -7.00 -16.71 -12.34
C GLY A 237 -7.19 -16.42 -10.84
N PRO A 238 -6.26 -15.65 -10.24
CA PRO A 238 -6.29 -15.25 -8.84
C PRO A 238 -7.60 -14.58 -8.38
N VAL A 239 -8.02 -14.92 -7.16
CA VAL A 239 -9.09 -14.29 -6.39
C VAL A 239 -8.54 -13.91 -5.03
N VAL A 240 -8.57 -12.62 -4.71
CA VAL A 240 -7.94 -12.03 -3.52
C VAL A 240 -8.89 -11.09 -2.79
N THR A 241 -8.59 -10.75 -1.54
CA THR A 241 -9.16 -9.55 -0.87
C THR A 241 -8.11 -8.45 -0.82
N VAL A 242 -8.54 -7.20 -0.86
CA VAL A 242 -7.65 -6.02 -0.73
C VAL A 242 -7.99 -5.27 0.54
N ASP A 243 -6.98 -4.99 1.36
CA ASP A 243 -7.09 -4.12 2.53
C ASP A 243 -5.80 -3.29 2.70
N THR A 244 -5.77 -2.38 3.68
CA THR A 244 -4.55 -1.62 3.97
C THR A 244 -3.45 -2.53 4.52
N PHE A 245 -2.19 -2.15 4.33
CA PHE A 245 -1.06 -2.89 4.93
C PHE A 245 -1.19 -3.03 6.45
N ASN A 246 -1.70 -2.01 7.16
CA ASN A 246 -1.94 -2.06 8.61
C ASN A 246 -2.97 -3.12 8.98
N ALA A 247 -4.07 -3.21 8.23
CA ALA A 247 -5.09 -4.23 8.47
C ALA A 247 -4.54 -5.63 8.21
N VAL A 248 -3.75 -5.81 7.16
CA VAL A 248 -3.11 -7.10 6.83
C VAL A 248 -2.07 -7.51 7.86
N GLU A 249 -1.24 -6.60 8.38
CA GLU A 249 -0.27 -6.93 9.43
C GLU A 249 -0.95 -7.38 10.72
N LYS A 250 -2.13 -6.82 11.03
CA LYS A 250 -2.94 -7.25 12.17
C LYS A 250 -3.75 -8.52 11.90
N HIS A 251 -4.14 -8.74 10.65
CA HIS A 251 -5.01 -9.83 10.20
C HIS A 251 -4.40 -10.53 8.96
N PRO A 252 -3.25 -11.21 9.11
CA PRO A 252 -2.55 -11.85 7.99
C PRO A 252 -3.38 -12.94 7.31
N GLU A 253 -4.40 -13.48 7.99
CA GLU A 253 -5.35 -14.45 7.44
C GLU A 253 -6.10 -13.94 6.19
N LEU A 254 -6.21 -12.61 6.00
CA LEU A 254 -6.76 -11.99 4.79
C LEU A 254 -5.93 -12.34 3.56
N CYS A 255 -4.61 -12.23 3.68
CA CYS A 255 -3.68 -12.60 2.62
C CYS A 255 -3.60 -14.11 2.45
N GLU A 256 -3.61 -14.88 3.53
CA GLU A 256 -3.51 -16.35 3.46
C GLU A 256 -4.73 -17.02 2.80
N ALA A 257 -5.90 -16.39 2.89
CA ALA A 257 -7.11 -16.80 2.17
C ALA A 257 -7.09 -16.43 0.69
N SER A 258 -6.17 -15.56 0.26
CA SER A 258 -6.03 -15.03 -1.09
C SER A 258 -4.99 -15.81 -1.91
N ASP A 259 -5.08 -15.75 -3.24
CA ASP A 259 -4.10 -16.40 -4.12
C ASP A 259 -2.72 -15.67 -4.13
N PHE A 260 -2.71 -14.37 -3.85
CA PHE A 260 -1.55 -13.57 -3.45
C PHE A 260 -1.97 -12.57 -2.40
N CYS A 261 -1.01 -12.01 -1.64
CA CYS A 261 -1.29 -10.99 -0.64
C CYS A 261 -1.45 -9.63 -1.32
N ALA A 262 -2.62 -9.00 -1.21
CA ALA A 262 -2.93 -7.74 -1.89
C ALA A 262 -3.13 -6.63 -0.86
N ILE A 263 -2.34 -5.55 -0.97
CA ILE A 263 -2.36 -4.44 0.00
C ILE A 263 -2.50 -3.08 -0.69
N ASN A 264 -3.22 -2.17 -0.04
CA ASN A 264 -3.16 -0.74 -0.33
C ASN A 264 -2.15 -0.08 0.62
N ALA A 265 -1.23 0.72 0.08
CA ALA A 265 -0.16 1.35 0.84
C ALA A 265 0.29 2.67 0.20
N HIS A 266 -0.02 3.79 0.87
CA HIS A 266 0.34 5.14 0.41
C HIS A 266 1.25 5.81 1.42
N ALA A 267 2.48 6.12 1.00
CA ALA A 267 3.45 6.85 1.82
C ALA A 267 2.94 8.24 2.24
N PHE A 268 1.99 8.82 1.50
CA PHE A 268 1.38 10.12 1.82
C PHE A 268 0.71 10.16 3.21
N PHE A 269 0.16 9.04 3.68
CA PHE A 269 -0.46 8.97 5.00
C PHE A 269 0.55 8.82 6.15
N ASP A 270 1.85 8.65 5.84
CA ASP A 270 2.93 8.71 6.82
C ASP A 270 3.48 10.15 6.89
N SER A 271 3.26 10.81 8.04
CA SER A 271 3.66 12.20 8.27
C SER A 271 5.18 12.42 8.30
N THR A 272 5.95 11.34 8.32
CA THR A 272 7.41 11.35 8.43
C THR A 272 8.11 11.04 7.10
N THR A 273 7.34 10.68 6.07
CA THR A 273 7.89 10.33 4.76
C THR A 273 7.70 11.47 3.77
N SER A 274 8.78 11.99 3.21
CA SER A 274 8.71 12.94 2.09
C SER A 274 8.63 12.21 0.75
N ALA A 275 8.16 12.90 -0.30
CA ALA A 275 7.89 12.32 -1.60
C ALA A 275 9.08 11.55 -2.20
N ALA A 276 10.31 12.05 -2.07
CA ALA A 276 11.49 11.39 -2.60
C ALA A 276 11.76 10.00 -1.98
N TYR A 277 11.26 9.75 -0.77
CA TYR A 277 11.43 8.48 -0.04
C TYR A 277 10.22 7.54 -0.15
N ALA A 278 9.17 7.92 -0.89
CA ALA A 278 7.94 7.12 -1.02
C ALA A 278 8.22 5.68 -1.51
N GLY A 279 9.16 5.50 -2.46
CA GLY A 279 9.52 4.17 -2.95
C GLY A 279 10.23 3.30 -1.93
N LYS A 280 11.14 3.88 -1.12
CA LYS A 280 11.81 3.16 -0.04
C LYS A 280 10.81 2.76 1.05
N TRP A 281 9.97 3.70 1.46
CA TRP A 281 8.90 3.44 2.43
C TRP A 281 7.98 2.30 2.00
N LEU A 282 7.64 2.27 0.70
CA LEU A 282 6.78 1.23 0.16
C LEU A 282 7.45 -0.14 0.15
N ASP A 283 8.74 -0.22 -0.23
CA ASP A 283 9.51 -1.47 -0.16
C ASP A 283 9.63 -1.97 1.29
N ASP A 284 10.00 -1.11 2.24
CA ASP A 284 10.07 -1.44 3.66
C ASP A 284 8.71 -1.98 4.17
N THR A 285 7.61 -1.34 3.76
CA THR A 285 6.25 -1.78 4.10
C THR A 285 5.94 -3.16 3.53
N VAL A 286 6.30 -3.43 2.28
CA VAL A 286 6.16 -4.77 1.68
C VAL A 286 6.97 -5.81 2.46
N GLN A 287 8.18 -5.49 2.92
CA GLN A 287 8.98 -6.41 3.75
C GLN A 287 8.30 -6.68 5.10
N ARG A 288 7.77 -5.65 5.77
CA ARG A 288 7.04 -5.82 7.04
C ARG A 288 5.81 -6.70 6.89
N VAL A 289 5.02 -6.49 5.82
CA VAL A 289 3.89 -7.35 5.50
C VAL A 289 4.34 -8.79 5.28
N LYS A 290 5.40 -9.03 4.50
CA LYS A 290 5.95 -10.39 4.29
C LYS A 290 6.36 -11.09 5.60
N LEU A 291 6.93 -10.34 6.55
CA LEU A 291 7.33 -10.87 7.86
C LEU A 291 6.13 -11.21 8.75
N ALA A 292 4.97 -10.58 8.55
CA ALA A 292 3.76 -10.84 9.31
C ALA A 292 2.98 -12.09 8.83
N LEU A 293 3.25 -12.57 7.61
CA LEU A 293 2.54 -13.73 7.05
C LEU A 293 3.09 -15.05 7.61
N SER A 294 2.21 -16.03 7.85
CA SER A 294 2.63 -17.36 8.34
C SER A 294 3.38 -18.21 7.29
N LYS A 295 3.33 -17.80 6.02
CA LYS A 295 3.99 -18.48 4.90
C LYS A 295 4.50 -17.46 3.87
N PRO A 296 5.55 -17.77 3.11
CA PRO A 296 5.97 -16.93 2.00
C PRO A 296 4.84 -16.76 0.97
N MET A 297 4.47 -15.51 0.69
CA MET A 297 3.51 -15.16 -0.35
C MET A 297 4.04 -14.01 -1.18
N ASN A 298 3.61 -13.93 -2.45
CA ASN A 298 3.81 -12.71 -3.22
C ASN A 298 2.93 -11.60 -2.61
N VAL A 299 3.52 -10.44 -2.38
CA VAL A 299 2.81 -9.25 -1.90
C VAL A 299 2.73 -8.27 -3.06
N VAL A 300 1.51 -7.98 -3.49
CA VAL A 300 1.19 -7.05 -4.56
C VAL A 300 0.56 -5.81 -3.95
N VAL A 301 1.15 -4.65 -4.23
CA VAL A 301 0.61 -3.35 -3.85
C VAL A 301 -0.45 -2.97 -4.87
N THR A 302 -1.72 -3.03 -4.48
CA THR A 302 -2.86 -2.79 -5.37
C THR A 302 -3.29 -1.34 -5.44
N GLU A 303 -2.80 -0.50 -4.53
CA GLU A 303 -2.81 0.97 -4.62
C GLU A 303 -1.58 1.55 -3.93
N THR A 304 -0.93 2.46 -4.64
CA THR A 304 0.04 3.39 -4.05
C THR A 304 0.13 4.63 -4.91
N GLY A 305 0.27 5.79 -4.29
CA GLY A 305 0.23 7.06 -5.00
C GLY A 305 0.55 8.23 -4.09
N TRP A 306 0.59 9.40 -4.71
CA TRP A 306 0.84 10.67 -4.04
C TRP A 306 -0.07 11.73 -4.65
N PRO A 307 -0.81 12.50 -3.86
CA PRO A 307 -1.74 13.49 -4.39
C PRO A 307 -1.02 14.75 -4.89
N MET A 308 -1.55 15.36 -5.96
CA MET A 308 -1.01 16.58 -6.55
C MET A 308 -1.50 17.87 -5.86
N ASP A 309 -2.53 17.79 -5.01
CA ASP A 309 -3.13 18.89 -4.27
C ASP A 309 -3.83 18.36 -3.00
N GLY A 310 -4.16 19.25 -2.07
CA GLY A 310 -4.68 18.94 -0.74
C GLY A 310 -3.89 19.62 0.37
N SER A 311 -4.13 19.19 1.60
CA SER A 311 -3.41 19.64 2.80
C SER A 311 -2.15 18.79 3.02
N PRO A 312 -1.04 19.39 3.51
CA PRO A 312 0.13 18.63 3.95
C PRO A 312 -0.16 17.71 5.14
N ASN A 313 0.50 16.54 5.15
CA ASN A 313 0.59 15.65 6.31
C ASN A 313 2.06 15.58 6.76
N GLY A 314 2.49 16.47 7.66
CA GLY A 314 3.90 16.55 8.08
C GLY A 314 4.84 16.78 6.89
N LEU A 315 5.79 15.86 6.67
CA LEU A 315 6.71 15.88 5.53
C LEU A 315 6.07 15.44 4.21
N ALA A 316 4.89 14.82 4.25
CA ALA A 316 4.14 14.44 3.07
C ALA A 316 3.35 15.64 2.53
N VAL A 317 4.00 16.44 1.68
CA VAL A 317 3.43 17.62 1.06
C VAL A 317 2.85 17.28 -0.32
N PRO A 318 1.54 17.48 -0.59
CA PRO A 318 0.97 17.28 -1.92
C PRO A 318 1.39 18.41 -2.86
N SER A 319 1.82 18.05 -4.06
CA SER A 319 2.05 18.97 -5.17
C SER A 319 2.31 18.15 -6.43
N LEU A 320 2.15 18.73 -7.62
CA LEU A 320 2.51 18.04 -8.86
C LEU A 320 4.01 17.64 -8.91
N ALA A 321 4.88 18.50 -8.37
CA ALA A 321 6.32 18.23 -8.29
C ALA A 321 6.62 17.06 -7.34
N ASN A 322 6.00 17.04 -6.15
CA ASN A 322 6.17 15.96 -5.19
C ASN A 322 5.53 14.66 -5.66
N GLN A 323 4.37 14.72 -6.33
CA GLN A 323 3.79 13.53 -6.94
C GLN A 323 4.76 12.92 -7.95
N LYS A 324 5.37 13.72 -8.82
CA LYS A 324 6.37 13.23 -9.77
C LYS A 324 7.54 12.53 -9.05
N LEU A 325 8.10 13.16 -8.01
CA LEU A 325 9.20 12.58 -7.22
C LEU A 325 8.79 11.25 -6.56
N ALA A 326 7.59 11.17 -5.98
CA ALA A 326 7.08 9.97 -5.34
C ALA A 326 6.87 8.83 -6.34
N ILE A 327 6.23 9.10 -7.48
CA ILE A 327 6.01 8.10 -8.52
C ILE A 327 7.35 7.63 -9.12
N GLU A 328 8.31 8.51 -9.35
CA GLU A 328 9.66 8.12 -9.79
C GLU A 328 10.39 7.27 -8.75
N SER A 329 10.29 7.63 -7.46
CA SER A 329 10.86 6.86 -6.35
C SER A 329 10.27 5.45 -6.26
N ILE A 330 8.94 5.32 -6.33
CA ILE A 330 8.22 4.03 -6.36
C ILE A 330 8.65 3.20 -7.56
N LYS A 331 8.63 3.79 -8.77
CA LYS A 331 9.02 3.07 -9.99
C LYS A 331 10.46 2.58 -9.93
N LYS A 332 11.37 3.34 -9.31
CA LYS A 332 12.76 2.94 -9.11
C LYS A 332 12.88 1.75 -8.16
N ALA A 333 12.22 1.81 -7.01
CA ALA A 333 12.24 0.74 -6.00
C ALA A 333 11.70 -0.59 -6.56
N PHE A 334 10.64 -0.54 -7.37
CA PHE A 334 9.99 -1.73 -7.95
C PHE A 334 10.38 -1.99 -9.40
N SER A 335 11.50 -1.44 -9.88
CA SER A 335 11.94 -1.58 -11.28
C SER A 335 12.19 -3.02 -11.73
N LYS A 336 12.50 -3.93 -10.80
CA LYS A 336 12.69 -5.37 -11.06
C LYS A 336 11.39 -6.18 -10.97
N THR A 337 10.35 -5.61 -10.37
CA THR A 337 9.05 -6.25 -10.11
C THR A 337 7.89 -5.28 -10.38
N PRO A 338 7.84 -4.61 -11.55
CA PRO A 338 6.86 -3.56 -11.80
C PRO A 338 5.42 -4.11 -11.77
N GLY A 339 5.22 -5.37 -12.16
CA GLY A 339 3.93 -6.06 -12.09
C GLY A 339 3.35 -6.27 -10.69
N ASP A 340 4.15 -6.07 -9.63
CA ASP A 340 3.69 -6.17 -8.24
C ASP A 340 3.13 -4.84 -7.70
N VAL A 341 3.07 -3.78 -8.52
CA VAL A 341 2.58 -2.45 -8.09
C VAL A 341 1.54 -1.89 -9.07
N VAL A 342 0.38 -1.54 -8.52
CA VAL A 342 -0.68 -0.77 -9.18
C VAL A 342 -0.63 0.66 -8.64
N LEU A 343 -0.32 1.61 -9.52
CA LEU A 343 -0.28 3.02 -9.16
C LEU A 343 -1.69 3.58 -9.01
N PHE A 344 -1.85 4.57 -8.14
CA PHE A 344 -3.11 5.23 -7.84
C PHE A 344 -2.98 6.75 -8.12
N SER A 345 -3.70 7.31 -9.09
CA SER A 345 -4.65 6.68 -10.04
C SER A 345 -4.51 7.25 -11.46
N ALA A 346 -5.24 6.66 -12.42
CA ALA A 346 -5.18 7.05 -13.84
C ALA A 346 -5.56 8.51 -14.09
N PHE A 347 -6.59 9.01 -13.40
CA PHE A 347 -7.12 10.36 -13.55
C PHE A 347 -7.60 10.90 -12.20
N ASN A 348 -7.67 12.23 -12.07
CA ASN A 348 -8.29 12.89 -10.92
C ASN A 348 -9.77 12.52 -10.83
N ASP A 349 -10.17 11.99 -9.67
CA ASP A 349 -11.53 11.58 -9.36
C ASP A 349 -12.32 12.75 -8.76
N LEU A 350 -12.72 13.72 -9.59
CA LEU A 350 -13.36 14.97 -9.15
C LEU A 350 -14.71 14.76 -8.45
N TRP A 351 -15.33 13.59 -8.63
CA TRP A 351 -16.56 13.20 -7.96
C TRP A 351 -16.37 12.88 -6.47
N LYS A 352 -15.15 12.61 -6.02
CA LYS A 352 -14.87 12.32 -4.61
C LYS A 352 -14.98 13.56 -3.74
N THR A 353 -15.35 13.36 -2.48
CA THR A 353 -15.47 14.46 -1.51
C THR A 353 -14.12 14.77 -0.87
N LYS A 354 -13.79 16.05 -0.73
CA LYS A 354 -12.65 16.50 0.09
C LYS A 354 -13.02 16.38 1.58
N SER A 355 -12.19 15.69 2.36
CA SER A 355 -12.29 15.64 3.82
C SER A 355 -10.91 15.82 4.43
N MET A 356 -10.84 16.42 5.62
CA MET A 356 -9.59 16.50 6.37
C MET A 356 -9.06 15.14 6.81
N ASP A 357 -9.91 14.12 6.94
CA ASP A 357 -9.49 12.74 7.26
C ASP A 357 -8.54 12.16 6.20
N THR A 358 -8.66 12.65 4.97
CA THR A 358 -7.81 12.32 3.83
C THR A 358 -7.03 13.54 3.33
N PHE A 359 -6.82 14.52 4.21
CA PHE A 359 -6.06 15.74 3.91
C PHE A 359 -6.57 16.49 2.67
N ASN A 360 -7.88 16.50 2.42
CA ASN A 360 -8.53 17.10 1.25
C ASN A 360 -7.99 16.60 -0.11
N ALA A 361 -7.33 15.45 -0.14
CA ALA A 361 -6.50 15.02 -1.25
C ALA A 361 -7.20 14.06 -2.24
N GLU A 362 -8.35 13.50 -1.87
CA GLU A 362 -9.01 12.40 -2.60
C GLU A 362 -9.28 12.66 -4.09
N GLN A 363 -9.54 13.92 -4.46
CA GLN A 363 -9.80 14.29 -5.86
C GLN A 363 -8.54 14.33 -6.74
N PHE A 364 -7.35 14.28 -6.15
CA PHE A 364 -6.11 14.77 -6.76
C PHE A 364 -5.02 13.71 -6.95
N TYR A 365 -5.40 12.44 -7.11
CA TYR A 365 -4.45 11.34 -7.29
C TYR A 365 -4.11 11.00 -8.74
N GLY A 366 -4.73 11.66 -9.72
CA GLY A 366 -4.42 11.46 -11.14
C GLY A 366 -2.95 11.71 -11.42
N ILE A 367 -2.24 10.70 -11.94
CA ILE A 367 -0.80 10.79 -12.19
C ILE A 367 -0.52 11.88 -13.22
N GLY A 368 0.38 12.80 -12.88
CA GLY A 368 0.70 13.96 -13.70
C GLY A 368 -0.43 15.01 -13.74
N GLY A 369 -1.37 14.95 -12.81
CA GLY A 369 -2.58 15.77 -12.81
C GLY A 369 -3.53 15.45 -13.95
N ALA A 370 -3.52 14.20 -14.42
CA ALA A 370 -4.35 13.76 -15.53
C ALA A 370 -5.85 13.94 -15.23
N ILE A 371 -6.59 14.49 -16.19
CA ILE A 371 -8.05 14.62 -16.15
C ILE A 371 -8.60 13.90 -17.38
N SER A 372 -9.58 13.01 -17.16
CA SER A 372 -10.28 12.28 -18.22
C SER A 372 -10.90 13.26 -19.22
N LYS A 373 -10.97 12.88 -20.50
CA LYS A 373 -11.62 13.71 -21.52
C LYS A 373 -13.10 13.99 -21.20
N SER A 374 -13.77 13.06 -20.54
CA SER A 374 -15.18 13.21 -20.10
C SER A 374 -15.37 14.32 -19.08
N ASP A 375 -14.30 14.74 -18.40
CA ASP A 375 -14.37 15.62 -17.23
C ASP A 375 -13.84 17.03 -17.52
N ARG A 376 -13.35 17.27 -18.75
CA ARG A 376 -12.80 18.59 -19.15
C ARG A 376 -13.86 19.68 -19.34
N TYR A 377 -15.14 19.31 -19.32
CA TYR A 377 -16.28 20.18 -19.60
C TYR A 377 -17.31 20.20 -18.47
N ILE A 378 -16.96 19.61 -17.32
CA ILE A 378 -17.70 19.65 -16.06
C ILE A 378 -16.97 20.65 -15.17
#